data_AF-A0A959EDV3-F1
#
_entry.id   AF-A0A959EDV3-F1
#
_cell.length_a   1.000
_cell.length_b   1.000
_cell.length_c   1.000
_cell.angle_alpha   90.00
_cell.angle_beta   90.00
_cell.angle_gamma   90.00
#
_symmetry.space_group_name_H-M   'P 1'
#
loop_
_entity.id
_entity.type
_entity.pdbx_description
1 polymer ?
#
loop_
_entity_poly.entity_id
_entity_poly.type
_entity_poly.pdbx_seq_one_letter_code
_entity_poly.pdbx_strand_id
1 'polypeptide(L)'
;MKKIVLALFFALLFSASAHAASLYILYDPACMDRLEYVSLNGNDKSDYIVYHVNTSPGVKVILEVGTESTTSQDFPPAQVIKCSNAVFDEKLVNAINSNIERVFMVVKKGNNRYFISPITLAARYLRANDYILYDSPKYRFQFDTKLGTIGENIAYKNPKSEVYFEGMLENDCSGALLFQQKAEFAGNPHTNIELVPEVGIVEERSGINATDAMRNVLRLEKVNGKKLAPYLRQICKGIVEPDEVGAVAGDGQPADEFLSVGPRLETTSAKGVTPAVETLSAPAAAKTAAEFHSVKKGETLYRISKQYNVTVDQIKAWNNKGN
;
A
#
# COMPACT_ATOMS: atom_id res chain seq x y z
N MET A 1 27.04 -59.45 56.96
CA MET A 1 26.58 -59.08 55.60
C MET A 1 25.28 -58.28 55.71
N LYS A 2 25.34 -56.94 55.66
CA LYS A 2 24.16 -56.06 55.60
C LYS A 2 24.24 -55.28 54.29
N LYS A 3 23.21 -55.45 53.45
CA LYS A 3 23.13 -54.93 52.08
C LYS A 3 22.88 -53.42 52.11
N ILE A 4 23.69 -52.67 51.36
CA ILE A 4 23.52 -51.25 51.08
C ILE A 4 22.40 -51.13 50.04
N VAL A 5 21.29 -50.50 50.39
CA VAL A 5 20.23 -50.14 49.44
C VAL A 5 20.56 -48.75 48.91
N LEU A 6 21.10 -48.72 47.69
CA LEU A 6 21.36 -47.50 46.93
C LEU A 6 20.03 -47.02 46.33
N ALA A 7 19.43 -45.99 46.92
CA ALA A 7 18.25 -45.33 46.35
C ALA A 7 18.67 -44.46 45.17
N LEU A 8 18.44 -44.96 43.95
CA LEU A 8 18.51 -44.20 42.71
C LEU A 8 17.32 -43.22 42.68
N PHE A 9 17.58 -41.96 43.06
CA PHE A 9 16.66 -40.86 42.76
C PHE A 9 16.73 -40.56 41.26
N PHE A 10 15.77 -41.10 40.52
CA PHE A 10 15.57 -40.82 39.10
C PHE A 10 15.08 -39.37 38.96
N ALA A 11 15.98 -38.44 38.62
CA ALA A 11 15.62 -37.08 38.29
C ALA A 11 14.85 -37.09 36.96
N LEU A 12 13.51 -37.03 37.05
CA LEU A 12 12.63 -36.80 35.91
C LEU A 12 12.87 -35.38 35.39
N LEU A 13 13.79 -35.24 34.43
CA LEU A 13 13.90 -34.07 33.57
C LEU A 13 12.62 -33.99 32.74
N PHE A 14 11.63 -33.24 33.23
CA PHE A 14 10.53 -32.77 32.41
C PHE A 14 11.10 -31.79 31.39
N SER A 15 11.41 -32.30 30.20
CA SER A 15 11.60 -31.49 28.99
C SER A 15 10.26 -30.86 28.64
N ALA A 16 9.86 -29.80 29.34
CA ALA A 16 8.76 -28.96 28.90
C ALA A 16 9.22 -28.27 27.61
N SER A 17 8.88 -28.87 26.47
CA SER A 17 8.97 -28.21 25.17
C SER A 17 8.05 -26.99 25.24
N ALA A 18 8.64 -25.82 25.47
CA ALA A 18 7.97 -24.54 25.40
C ALA A 18 7.42 -24.37 23.98
N HIS A 19 6.16 -24.75 23.77
CA HIS A 19 5.46 -24.46 22.54
C HIS A 19 5.17 -22.97 22.54
N ALA A 20 5.71 -22.25 21.56
CA ALA A 20 5.39 -20.84 21.34
C ALA A 20 3.86 -20.68 21.32
N ALA A 21 3.33 -19.83 22.19
CA ALA A 21 1.91 -19.55 22.25
C ALA A 21 1.46 -18.95 20.91
N SER A 22 0.37 -19.48 20.36
CA SER A 22 -0.25 -18.92 19.16
C SER A 22 -1.34 -17.94 19.59
N LEU A 23 -1.30 -16.73 19.05
CA LEU A 23 -2.34 -15.72 19.24
C LEU A 23 -3.19 -15.61 17.98
N TYR A 24 -4.49 -15.44 18.15
CA TYR A 24 -5.45 -15.36 17.06
C TYR A 24 -6.23 -14.07 17.17
N ILE A 25 -6.11 -13.19 16.18
CA ILE A 25 -6.83 -11.92 16.09
C ILE A 25 -8.01 -12.12 15.16
N LEU A 26 -9.24 -11.89 15.64
CA LEU A 26 -10.44 -11.97 14.83
C LEU A 26 -10.65 -10.64 14.08
N TYR A 27 -10.75 -10.71 12.75
CA TYR A 27 -11.12 -9.57 11.94
C TYR A 27 -12.50 -9.04 12.30
N ASP A 28 -12.59 -7.74 12.53
CA ASP A 28 -13.82 -7.02 12.87
C ASP A 28 -13.92 -5.72 12.05
N PRO A 29 -14.85 -5.60 11.09
CA PRO A 29 -14.97 -4.42 10.24
C PRO A 29 -15.42 -3.16 11.01
N ALA A 30 -15.84 -3.26 12.28
CA ALA A 30 -16.21 -2.09 13.08
C ALA A 30 -14.99 -1.24 13.49
N CYS A 31 -13.80 -1.84 13.52
CA CYS A 31 -12.56 -1.23 14.00
C CYS A 31 -11.38 -1.51 13.07
N MET A 32 -11.51 -2.43 12.11
CA MET A 32 -10.44 -2.80 11.20
C MET A 32 -10.78 -2.47 9.76
N ASP A 33 -9.78 -1.95 9.05
CA ASP A 33 -9.81 -1.84 7.60
C ASP A 33 -8.97 -2.97 6.98
N ARG A 34 -9.50 -3.59 5.93
CA ARG A 34 -8.77 -4.53 5.09
C ARG A 34 -8.28 -3.80 3.84
N LEU A 35 -6.98 -3.66 3.71
CA LEU A 35 -6.32 -3.06 2.56
C LEU A 35 -5.84 -4.16 1.60
N GLU A 36 -6.19 -4.00 0.33
CA GLU A 36 -5.97 -5.00 -0.72
C GLU A 36 -5.01 -4.43 -1.74
N TYR A 37 -3.75 -4.83 -1.62
CA TYR A 37 -2.69 -4.45 -2.54
C TYR A 37 -2.53 -5.50 -3.63
N VAL A 38 -2.02 -5.03 -4.75
CA VAL A 38 -1.38 -5.86 -5.77
C VAL A 38 0.12 -5.70 -5.61
N SER A 39 0.82 -6.82 -5.43
CA SER A 39 2.28 -6.90 -5.53
C SER A 39 2.66 -7.25 -6.97
N LEU A 40 3.49 -6.42 -7.58
CA LEU A 40 4.08 -6.62 -8.90
C LEU A 40 5.59 -6.80 -8.72
N ASN A 41 6.14 -7.94 -9.13
CA ASN A 41 7.58 -8.21 -9.09
C ASN A 41 8.03 -8.65 -10.49
N GLY A 42 8.52 -7.70 -11.28
CA GLY A 42 8.73 -7.89 -12.71
C GLY A 42 7.41 -8.17 -13.42
N ASN A 43 7.26 -9.39 -13.94
CA ASN A 43 6.03 -9.84 -14.61
C ASN A 43 5.07 -10.59 -13.67
N ASP A 44 5.52 -10.91 -12.46
CA ASP A 44 4.73 -11.67 -11.49
C ASP A 44 3.78 -10.73 -10.77
N LYS A 45 2.52 -11.16 -10.68
CA LYS A 45 1.45 -10.43 -9.98
C LYS A 45 0.85 -11.32 -8.90
N SER A 46 0.79 -10.82 -7.68
CA SER A 46 0.15 -11.50 -6.55
C SER A 46 -0.68 -10.53 -5.71
N ASP A 47 -1.66 -11.09 -4.98
CA ASP A 47 -2.41 -10.34 -3.98
C ASP A 47 -1.58 -10.17 -2.71
N TYR A 48 -1.73 -9.03 -2.05
CA TYR A 48 -1.05 -8.74 -0.79
C TYR A 48 -2.00 -7.99 0.14
N ILE A 49 -2.28 -8.57 1.30
CA ILE A 49 -3.29 -8.09 2.24
C ILE A 49 -2.64 -7.53 3.50
N VAL A 50 -3.14 -6.37 3.90
CA VAL A 50 -2.78 -5.68 5.15
C VAL A 50 -4.06 -5.33 5.90
N TYR A 51 -4.04 -5.46 7.21
CA TYR A 51 -5.13 -5.02 8.08
C TYR A 51 -4.68 -3.83 8.90
N HIS A 52 -5.48 -2.76 8.91
CA HIS A 52 -5.31 -1.66 9.83
C HIS A 52 -6.30 -1.81 10.97
N VAL A 53 -5.82 -1.83 12.20
CA VAL A 53 -6.65 -1.80 13.39
C VAL A 53 -6.67 -0.38 13.93
N ASN A 54 -7.83 0.28 13.85
CA ASN A 54 -8.04 1.63 14.33
C ASN A 54 -8.26 1.59 15.84
N THR A 55 -7.27 2.03 16.62
CA THR A 55 -7.29 1.94 18.10
C THR A 55 -7.76 3.24 18.75
N SER A 56 -7.56 4.37 18.08
CA SER A 56 -7.98 5.71 18.47
C SER A 56 -7.96 6.61 17.24
N PRO A 57 -8.59 7.80 17.26
CA PRO A 57 -8.50 8.74 16.15
C PRO A 57 -7.03 9.01 15.78
N GLY A 58 -6.68 8.76 14.51
CA GLY A 58 -5.30 8.92 14.01
C GLY A 58 -4.31 7.82 14.42
N VAL A 59 -4.69 6.83 15.22
CA VAL A 59 -3.80 5.74 15.66
C VAL A 59 -4.22 4.42 15.04
N LYS A 60 -3.28 3.79 14.32
CA LYS A 60 -3.48 2.48 13.68
C LYS A 60 -2.37 1.51 14.08
N VAL A 61 -2.75 0.27 14.37
CA VAL A 61 -1.82 -0.87 14.33
C VAL A 61 -1.99 -1.55 12.98
N ILE A 62 -0.91 -1.66 12.24
CA ILE A 62 -0.87 -2.24 10.89
C ILE A 62 -0.38 -3.67 11.00
N LEU A 63 -1.08 -4.61 10.39
CA LEU A 63 -0.80 -6.04 10.44
C LEU A 63 -0.65 -6.55 8.99
N GLU A 64 0.57 -6.86 8.59
CA GLU A 64 0.87 -7.39 7.25
C GLU A 64 0.69 -8.91 7.22
N VAL A 65 -0.20 -9.39 6.37
CA VAL A 65 -0.46 -10.82 6.14
C VAL A 65 0.20 -11.29 4.85
N GLY A 66 0.21 -10.45 3.82
CA GLY A 66 0.60 -10.86 2.48
C GLY A 66 -0.51 -11.71 1.85
N THR A 67 -0.22 -12.97 1.52
CA THR A 67 -1.25 -13.85 0.93
C THR A 67 -2.15 -14.42 2.02
N GLU A 68 -3.46 -14.17 1.92
CA GLU A 68 -4.43 -14.83 2.79
C GLU A 68 -4.48 -16.34 2.54
N SER A 69 -4.68 -17.10 3.62
CA SER A 69 -4.93 -18.54 3.51
C SER A 69 -6.20 -18.82 2.72
N THR A 70 -6.14 -19.84 1.87
CA THR A 70 -7.27 -20.41 1.14
C THR A 70 -7.90 -21.59 1.86
N THR A 71 -7.21 -22.13 2.88
CA THR A 71 -7.70 -23.23 3.70
C THR A 71 -8.58 -22.70 4.80
N SER A 72 -9.70 -23.39 5.03
CA SER A 72 -10.70 -22.98 6.01
C SER A 72 -11.09 -24.12 6.95
N GLN A 73 -11.55 -23.75 8.13
CA GLN A 73 -12.07 -24.64 9.16
C GLN A 73 -13.47 -24.21 9.61
N ASP A 74 -14.21 -25.14 10.20
CA ASP A 74 -15.63 -24.93 10.54
C ASP A 74 -15.83 -24.17 11.87
N PHE A 75 -14.85 -24.23 12.78
CA PHE A 75 -14.91 -23.60 14.10
C PHE A 75 -13.79 -22.59 14.29
N PRO A 76 -13.98 -21.50 15.05
CA PRO A 76 -12.90 -20.57 15.34
C PRO A 76 -11.87 -21.21 16.29
N PRO A 77 -10.65 -20.68 16.37
CA PRO A 77 -9.73 -20.99 17.47
C PRO A 77 -10.39 -20.75 18.84
N ALA A 78 -9.99 -21.54 19.85
CA ALA A 78 -10.62 -21.54 21.17
C ALA A 78 -10.54 -20.17 21.88
N GLN A 79 -9.48 -19.41 21.64
CA GLN A 79 -9.29 -18.06 22.16
C GLN A 79 -8.95 -17.12 21.02
N VAL A 80 -9.70 -16.01 20.94
CA VAL A 80 -9.48 -14.97 19.94
C VAL A 80 -9.45 -13.59 20.61
N ILE A 81 -8.53 -12.77 20.14
CA ILE A 81 -8.42 -11.35 20.44
C ILE A 81 -9.38 -10.62 19.48
N LYS A 82 -10.23 -9.76 20.01
CA LYS A 82 -11.18 -8.91 19.27
C LYS A 82 -10.83 -7.46 19.56
N CYS A 83 -11.42 -6.51 18.83
CA CYS A 83 -11.21 -5.09 19.14
C CYS A 83 -11.71 -4.66 20.52
N SER A 84 -12.83 -5.20 20.98
CA SER A 84 -13.46 -4.79 22.24
C SER A 84 -12.70 -5.21 23.51
N ASN A 85 -11.79 -6.18 23.41
CA ASN A 85 -10.99 -6.69 24.52
C ASN A 85 -9.48 -6.51 24.28
N ALA A 86 -9.09 -5.71 23.28
CA ALA A 86 -7.78 -5.81 22.68
C ALA A 86 -6.65 -5.10 23.42
N VAL A 87 -5.44 -5.67 23.23
CA VAL A 87 -4.14 -5.12 23.59
C VAL A 87 -3.39 -4.77 22.29
N PHE A 88 -3.95 -3.87 21.48
CA PHE A 88 -3.28 -3.39 20.26
C PHE A 88 -2.28 -2.29 20.61
N ASP A 89 -1.22 -2.67 21.33
CA ASP A 89 -0.19 -1.78 21.84
C ASP A 89 1.19 -2.11 21.27
N GLU A 90 2.21 -1.41 21.79
CA GLU A 90 3.60 -1.63 21.40
C GLU A 90 4.11 -3.04 21.75
N LYS A 91 3.57 -3.68 22.79
CA LYS A 91 4.01 -5.03 23.18
C LYS A 91 3.57 -6.05 22.13
N LEU A 92 2.33 -5.97 21.65
CA LEU A 92 1.86 -6.86 20.59
C LEU A 92 2.66 -6.66 19.29
N VAL A 93 2.91 -5.41 18.91
CA VAL A 93 3.70 -5.10 17.71
C VAL A 93 5.12 -5.68 17.82
N ASN A 94 5.76 -5.52 18.99
CA ASN A 94 7.08 -6.08 19.24
C ASN A 94 7.08 -7.62 19.25
N ALA A 95 6.06 -8.25 19.83
CA ALA A 95 5.93 -9.71 19.89
C ALA A 95 5.80 -10.35 18.49
N ILE A 96 5.03 -9.70 17.60
CA ILE A 96 4.91 -10.12 16.19
C ILE A 96 6.28 -10.01 15.51
N ASN A 97 6.93 -8.86 15.62
CA ASN A 97 8.17 -8.58 14.91
C ASN A 97 9.39 -9.33 15.48
N SER A 98 9.34 -9.83 16.70
CA SER A 98 10.40 -10.65 17.30
C SER A 98 10.34 -12.13 16.91
N ASN A 99 9.30 -12.57 16.19
CA ASN A 99 9.03 -13.98 15.85
C ASN A 99 8.99 -14.94 17.05
N ILE A 100 8.75 -14.41 18.26
CA ILE A 100 8.67 -15.23 19.49
C ILE A 100 7.28 -15.85 19.60
N GLU A 101 6.24 -15.06 19.33
CA GLU A 101 4.85 -15.49 19.34
C GLU A 101 4.33 -15.57 17.91
N ARG A 102 3.59 -16.64 17.59
CA ARG A 102 2.98 -16.77 16.28
C ARG A 102 1.59 -16.14 16.33
N VAL A 103 1.43 -15.04 15.60
CA VAL A 103 0.15 -14.32 15.57
C VAL A 103 -0.53 -14.55 14.23
N PHE A 104 -1.82 -14.82 14.27
CA PHE A 104 -2.62 -15.14 13.10
C PHE A 104 -3.84 -14.23 13.00
N MET A 105 -4.13 -13.79 11.77
CA MET A 105 -5.40 -13.15 11.43
C MET A 105 -6.45 -14.23 11.14
N VAL A 106 -7.60 -14.11 11.77
CA VAL A 106 -8.75 -15.00 11.60
C VAL A 106 -9.86 -14.21 10.90
N VAL A 107 -10.25 -14.66 9.71
CA VAL A 107 -11.32 -14.04 8.92
C VAL A 107 -12.45 -15.03 8.76
N LYS A 108 -13.66 -14.62 9.14
CA LYS A 108 -14.87 -15.40 8.93
C LYS A 108 -15.47 -15.05 7.56
N LYS A 109 -15.65 -16.04 6.67
CA LYS A 109 -16.24 -15.85 5.33
C LYS A 109 -17.39 -16.84 5.10
N GLY A 110 -18.43 -16.40 4.37
CA GLY A 110 -19.54 -17.25 3.91
C GLY A 110 -20.25 -18.02 5.03
N ASN A 111 -20.44 -19.34 4.83
CA ASN A 111 -21.13 -20.29 5.71
C ASN A 111 -20.39 -20.54 7.05
N ASN A 112 -20.03 -19.48 7.78
CA ASN A 112 -19.27 -19.54 9.04
C ASN A 112 -17.91 -20.24 8.94
N ARG A 113 -17.28 -20.24 7.76
CA ARG A 113 -15.93 -20.81 7.59
C ARG A 113 -14.87 -19.80 8.04
N TYR A 114 -13.88 -20.26 8.79
CA TYR A 114 -12.78 -19.44 9.30
C TYR A 114 -11.51 -19.70 8.51
N PHE A 115 -10.90 -18.63 8.04
CA PHE A 115 -9.63 -18.62 7.31
C PHE A 115 -8.57 -18.03 8.23
N ILE A 116 -7.46 -18.73 8.40
CA ILE A 116 -6.40 -18.37 9.35
C ILE A 116 -5.13 -18.09 8.56
N SER A 117 -4.65 -16.86 8.61
CA SER A 117 -3.46 -16.41 7.88
C SER A 117 -2.41 -15.91 8.87
N PRO A 118 -1.13 -16.28 8.71
CA PRO A 118 -0.07 -15.77 9.58
C PRO A 118 0.11 -14.27 9.38
N ILE A 119 0.34 -13.54 10.47
CA ILE A 119 0.77 -12.15 10.42
C ILE A 119 2.30 -12.17 10.44
N THR A 120 2.92 -11.56 9.44
CA THR A 120 4.37 -11.64 9.22
C THR A 120 5.10 -10.39 9.68
N LEU A 121 4.42 -9.26 9.73
CA LEU A 121 4.97 -8.00 10.20
C LEU A 121 3.87 -7.15 10.85
N ALA A 122 4.24 -6.37 11.85
CA ALA A 122 3.38 -5.34 12.42
C ALA A 122 4.05 -3.98 12.43
N ALA A 123 3.25 -2.92 12.30
CA ALA A 123 3.70 -1.54 12.41
C ALA A 123 2.73 -0.70 13.24
N ARG A 124 3.20 0.46 13.69
CA ARG A 124 2.37 1.50 14.30
C ARG A 124 2.36 2.71 13.41
N TYR A 125 1.16 3.25 13.22
CA TYR A 125 0.94 4.52 12.56
C TYR A 125 0.23 5.45 13.54
N LEU A 126 0.78 6.64 13.69
CA LEU A 126 0.19 7.70 14.51
C LEU A 126 0.18 8.98 13.70
N ARG A 127 -1.00 9.56 13.56
CA ARG A 127 -1.23 10.88 13.02
C ARG A 127 -1.78 11.77 14.12
N ALA A 128 -1.04 12.84 14.40
CA ALA A 128 -1.51 13.97 15.18
C ALA A 128 -1.69 15.17 14.23
N ASN A 129 -2.12 16.31 14.78
CA ASN A 129 -2.35 17.53 13.99
C ASN A 129 -1.10 17.98 13.23
N ASP A 130 0.08 17.77 13.82
CA ASP A 130 1.32 18.40 13.35
C ASP A 130 2.35 17.37 12.89
N TYR A 131 2.15 16.07 13.16
CA TYR A 131 3.10 15.06 12.73
C TYR A 131 2.46 13.71 12.38
N ILE A 132 3.19 12.97 11.54
CA ILE A 132 2.95 11.56 11.23
C ILE A 132 4.14 10.75 11.73
N LEU A 133 3.88 9.71 12.51
CA LEU A 133 4.86 8.70 12.91
C LEU A 133 4.49 7.38 12.23
N TYR A 134 5.45 6.79 11.55
CA TYR A 134 5.38 5.42 11.05
C TYR A 134 6.50 4.62 11.71
N ASP A 135 6.17 3.54 12.41
CA ASP A 135 7.12 2.70 13.13
C ASP A 135 6.91 1.23 12.75
N SER A 136 7.81 0.72 11.91
CA SER A 136 7.88 -0.68 11.53
C SER A 136 9.34 -1.16 11.45
N PRO A 137 9.57 -2.48 11.39
CA PRO A 137 10.91 -3.01 11.11
C PRO A 137 11.48 -2.56 9.75
N LYS A 138 10.61 -2.22 8.79
CA LYS A 138 11.02 -1.76 7.44
C LYS A 138 11.30 -0.25 7.42
N TYR A 139 10.38 0.54 7.97
CA TYR A 139 10.37 2.00 7.89
C TYR A 139 10.17 2.57 9.28
N ARG A 140 11.00 3.54 9.66
CA ARG A 140 10.79 4.28 10.90
C ARG A 140 11.11 5.74 10.71
N PHE A 141 10.07 6.57 10.67
CA PHE A 141 10.19 8.00 10.44
C PHE A 141 9.12 8.78 11.21
N GLN A 142 9.46 10.03 11.52
CA GLN A 142 8.56 11.01 12.11
C GLN A 142 8.60 12.27 11.25
N PHE A 143 7.48 12.60 10.62
CA PHE A 143 7.36 13.72 9.69
C PHE A 143 6.52 14.84 10.31
N ASP A 144 7.08 16.05 10.39
CA ASP A 144 6.33 17.26 10.74
C ASP A 144 5.57 17.75 9.50
N THR A 145 4.25 17.70 9.57
CA THR A 145 3.35 18.04 8.47
C THR A 145 3.26 19.54 8.19
N LYS A 146 3.72 20.40 9.11
CA LYS A 146 3.73 21.87 8.97
C LYS A 146 5.08 22.41 8.54
N LEU A 147 6.17 21.79 8.99
CA LEU A 147 7.54 22.27 8.80
C LEU A 147 8.38 21.40 7.85
N GLY A 148 7.80 20.35 7.29
CA GLY A 148 8.51 19.41 6.42
C GLY A 148 9.22 20.08 5.24
N THR A 149 10.55 19.90 5.18
CA THR A 149 11.39 20.42 4.09
C THR A 149 11.82 19.30 3.15
N ILE A 150 11.73 19.52 1.84
CA ILE A 150 12.14 18.52 0.85
C ILE A 150 13.64 18.25 0.98
N GLY A 151 14.01 16.97 1.02
CA GLY A 151 15.38 16.49 1.23
C GLY A 151 15.80 16.41 2.70
N GLU A 152 14.92 16.74 3.65
CA GLU A 152 15.17 16.53 5.08
C GLU A 152 15.15 15.04 5.43
N ASN A 153 16.15 14.58 6.20
CA ASN A 153 16.15 13.24 6.76
C ASN A 153 15.28 13.20 8.03
N ILE A 154 14.15 12.51 7.92
CA ILE A 154 13.11 12.38 8.94
C ILE A 154 13.11 10.98 9.60
N ALA A 155 14.17 10.19 9.38
CA ALA A 155 14.31 8.90 10.04
C ALA A 155 14.32 9.06 11.56
N TYR A 156 13.54 8.24 12.25
CA TYR A 156 13.39 8.30 13.70
C TYR A 156 13.96 7.03 14.32
N LYS A 157 14.94 7.13 15.22
CA LYS A 157 15.53 5.98 15.95
C LYS A 157 15.85 4.78 15.03
N ASN A 158 16.42 5.06 13.86
CA ASN A 158 16.78 4.05 12.87
C ASN A 158 18.20 4.30 12.32
N PRO A 159 19.25 3.86 13.02
CA PRO A 159 20.63 4.20 12.64
C PRO A 159 21.09 3.53 11.33
N LYS A 160 20.33 2.57 10.79
CA LYS A 160 20.67 1.83 9.57
C LYS A 160 19.87 2.30 8.36
N SER A 161 19.08 3.36 8.49
CA SER A 161 18.28 3.85 7.39
C SER A 161 17.94 5.32 7.54
N GLU A 162 18.01 6.01 6.42
CA GLU A 162 17.56 7.38 6.25
C GLU A 162 16.23 7.38 5.52
N VAL A 163 15.38 8.36 5.84
CA VAL A 163 14.09 8.56 5.17
C VAL A 163 14.01 10.03 4.81
N TYR A 164 13.89 10.34 3.53
CA TYR A 164 13.86 11.68 2.99
C TYR A 164 12.45 12.06 2.57
N PHE A 165 12.01 13.27 2.90
CA PHE A 165 10.76 13.81 2.36
C PHE A 165 10.98 14.34 0.93
N GLU A 166 10.20 13.85 -0.03
CA GLU A 166 10.36 14.14 -1.46
C GLU A 166 9.28 15.09 -2.01
N GLY A 167 8.34 15.53 -1.17
CA GLY A 167 7.28 16.48 -1.50
C GLY A 167 5.87 15.90 -1.40
N MET A 168 4.89 16.67 -1.88
CA MET A 168 3.46 16.30 -1.89
C MET A 168 2.91 16.29 -3.31
N LEU A 169 1.91 15.45 -3.58
CA LEU A 169 1.15 15.48 -4.84
C LEU A 169 0.04 16.53 -4.76
N GLU A 170 0.18 17.62 -5.53
CA GLU A 170 -0.64 18.84 -5.43
C GLU A 170 -2.04 18.72 -6.07
N ASN A 171 -2.28 17.74 -6.95
CA ASN A 171 -3.51 17.68 -7.77
C ASN A 171 -4.42 16.47 -7.46
N ASP A 172 -3.96 15.57 -6.60
CA ASP A 172 -4.78 14.49 -6.12
C ASP A 172 -5.31 14.91 -4.77
N CYS A 173 -6.63 14.89 -4.64
CA CYS A 173 -7.28 15.09 -3.35
C CYS A 173 -6.79 14.10 -2.25
N SER A 174 -5.98 13.11 -2.63
CA SER A 174 -5.24 12.24 -1.73
C SER A 174 -4.38 12.98 -0.69
N GLY A 175 -3.88 14.19 -0.98
CA GLY A 175 -2.91 14.86 -0.11
C GLY A 175 -1.67 13.98 0.13
N ALA A 176 -1.29 13.19 -0.88
CA ALA A 176 -0.27 12.16 -0.75
C ALA A 176 1.11 12.77 -0.50
N LEU A 177 1.78 12.23 0.51
CA LEU A 177 3.15 12.54 0.89
C LEU A 177 4.09 11.53 0.25
N LEU A 178 5.18 12.03 -0.32
CA LEU A 178 6.21 11.23 -0.97
C LEU A 178 7.44 11.15 -0.06
N PHE A 179 7.90 9.93 0.17
CA PHE A 179 9.13 9.68 0.93
C PHE A 179 10.06 8.75 0.16
N GLN A 180 11.36 8.92 0.36
CA GLN A 180 12.38 8.02 -0.13
C GLN A 180 13.22 7.50 1.03
N GLN A 181 13.22 6.19 1.22
CA GLN A 181 14.13 5.52 2.14
C GLN A 181 15.41 5.09 1.44
N LYS A 182 16.53 5.29 2.14
CA LYS A 182 17.81 4.65 1.87
C LYS A 182 18.19 3.81 3.09
N ALA A 183 18.29 2.50 2.93
CA ALA A 183 18.63 1.58 4.01
C ALA A 183 19.97 0.90 3.76
N GLU A 184 20.83 0.90 4.77
CA GLU A 184 22.10 0.20 4.73
C GLU A 184 21.88 -1.30 4.99
N PHE A 185 22.51 -2.15 4.18
CA PHE A 185 22.52 -3.62 4.35
C PHE A 185 21.12 -4.28 4.29
N ALA A 186 20.13 -3.61 3.72
CA ALA A 186 18.82 -4.22 3.41
C ALA A 186 18.88 -4.99 2.08
N GLY A 187 18.01 -5.99 1.91
CA GLY A 187 17.83 -6.64 0.60
C GLY A 187 17.39 -5.64 -0.48
N ASN A 188 16.56 -4.67 -0.09
CA ASN A 188 16.10 -3.54 -0.91
C ASN A 188 16.50 -2.21 -0.24
N PRO A 189 17.73 -1.70 -0.45
CA PRO A 189 18.21 -0.45 0.13
C PRO A 189 17.48 0.79 -0.37
N HIS A 190 16.80 0.76 -1.52
CA HIS A 190 16.09 1.91 -2.07
C HIS A 190 14.59 1.65 -2.06
N THR A 191 13.83 2.48 -1.33
CA THR A 191 12.37 2.39 -1.30
C THR A 191 11.73 3.77 -1.49
N ASN A 192 10.80 3.90 -2.44
CA ASN A 192 9.92 5.07 -2.53
C ASN A 192 8.54 4.73 -1.98
N ILE A 193 7.99 5.63 -1.17
CA ILE A 193 6.74 5.44 -0.44
C ILE A 193 5.81 6.60 -0.81
N GLU A 194 4.61 6.26 -1.24
CA GLU A 194 3.48 7.18 -1.36
C GLU A 194 2.51 6.91 -0.20
N LEU A 195 2.34 7.90 0.67
CA LEU A 195 1.51 7.80 1.86
C LEU A 195 0.37 8.80 1.79
N VAL A 196 -0.85 8.30 1.91
CA VAL A 196 -2.05 9.12 2.09
C VAL A 196 -2.39 9.14 3.58
N PRO A 197 -2.36 10.29 4.28
CA PRO A 197 -2.53 10.33 5.73
C PRO A 197 -3.79 9.62 6.25
N GLU A 198 -4.90 9.77 5.54
CA GLU A 198 -6.17 9.15 5.94
C GLU A 198 -6.20 7.63 5.72
N VAL A 199 -5.41 7.11 4.78
CA VAL A 199 -5.42 5.69 4.40
C VAL A 199 -4.23 4.94 4.99
N GLY A 200 -3.02 5.41 4.71
CA GLY A 200 -1.74 4.74 4.98
C GLY A 200 -0.87 4.77 3.73
N ILE A 201 0.08 3.84 3.64
CA ILE A 201 0.90 3.66 2.43
C ILE A 201 0.01 3.15 1.30
N VAL A 202 -0.09 3.89 0.19
CA VAL A 202 -0.90 3.49 -0.98
C VAL A 202 -0.06 2.94 -2.12
N GLU A 203 1.23 3.28 -2.16
CA GLU A 203 2.19 2.68 -3.07
C GLU A 203 3.56 2.57 -2.39
N GLU A 204 4.22 1.44 -2.55
CA GLU A 204 5.62 1.21 -2.20
C GLU A 204 6.34 0.69 -3.45
N ARG A 205 7.55 1.20 -3.69
CA ARG A 205 8.45 0.73 -4.74
C ARG A 205 9.81 0.46 -4.13
N SER A 206 10.25 -0.80 -4.05
CA SER A 206 11.47 -1.15 -3.33
C SER A 206 12.42 -2.03 -4.14
N GLY A 207 13.73 -1.78 -4.07
CA GLY A 207 14.71 -2.55 -4.82
C GLY A 207 16.14 -2.23 -4.44
N ILE A 208 17.09 -2.86 -5.14
CA ILE A 208 18.53 -2.62 -4.94
C ILE A 208 18.98 -1.23 -5.39
N ASN A 209 18.18 -0.58 -6.25
CA ASN A 209 18.36 0.79 -6.71
C ASN A 209 17.02 1.34 -7.25
N ALA A 210 17.01 2.58 -7.72
CA ALA A 210 15.82 3.24 -8.25
C ALA A 210 15.17 2.50 -9.43
N THR A 211 15.97 1.98 -10.36
CA THR A 211 15.51 1.24 -11.55
C THR A 211 14.87 -0.09 -11.15
N ASP A 212 15.49 -0.83 -10.22
CA ASP A 212 14.97 -2.11 -9.74
C ASP A 212 13.66 -1.93 -8.97
N ALA A 213 13.58 -0.90 -8.12
CA ALA A 213 12.38 -0.54 -7.36
C ALA A 213 11.15 -0.31 -8.26
N MET A 214 11.35 0.05 -9.53
CA MET A 214 10.26 0.24 -10.48
C MET A 214 9.51 -1.04 -10.83
N ARG A 215 10.21 -2.17 -10.77
CA ARG A 215 9.68 -3.49 -11.12
C ARG A 215 9.06 -4.20 -9.92
N ASN A 216 9.32 -3.71 -8.71
CA ASN A 216 8.89 -4.29 -7.44
C ASN A 216 7.96 -3.29 -6.76
N VAL A 217 6.67 -3.37 -7.08
CA VAL A 217 5.66 -2.39 -6.71
C VAL A 217 4.60 -3.06 -5.86
N LEU A 218 4.34 -2.52 -4.68
CA LEU A 218 3.16 -2.83 -3.90
C LEU A 218 2.19 -1.66 -4.04
N ARG A 219 1.04 -1.87 -4.67
CA ARG A 219 0.05 -0.81 -4.95
C ARG A 219 -1.30 -1.15 -4.36
N LEU A 220 -1.85 -0.24 -3.57
CA LEU A 220 -3.18 -0.38 -2.99
C LEU A 220 -4.24 -0.23 -4.08
N GLU A 221 -5.07 -1.26 -4.26
CA GLU A 221 -6.16 -1.24 -5.23
C GLU A 221 -7.51 -1.03 -4.54
N LYS A 222 -7.69 -1.55 -3.32
CA LYS A 222 -8.96 -1.46 -2.59
C LYS A 222 -8.78 -1.30 -1.09
N VAL A 223 -9.77 -0.65 -0.48
CA VAL A 223 -9.98 -0.59 0.97
C VAL A 223 -11.36 -1.14 1.26
N ASN A 224 -11.46 -2.17 2.09
CA ASN A 224 -12.72 -2.83 2.44
C ASN A 224 -13.55 -3.24 1.21
N GLY A 225 -12.91 -3.79 0.17
CA GLY A 225 -13.56 -4.17 -1.09
C GLY A 225 -13.86 -3.01 -2.05
N LYS A 226 -13.72 -1.75 -1.64
CA LYS A 226 -13.97 -0.57 -2.49
C LYS A 226 -12.70 -0.14 -3.20
N LYS A 227 -12.78 0.14 -4.50
CA LYS A 227 -11.63 0.66 -5.28
C LYS A 227 -11.05 1.93 -4.65
N LEU A 228 -9.73 2.08 -4.69
CA LEU A 228 -9.03 3.18 -4.03
C LEU A 228 -9.45 4.56 -4.55
N ALA A 229 -9.50 4.77 -5.87
CA ALA A 229 -9.83 6.07 -6.44
C ALA A 229 -11.19 6.64 -5.98
N PRO A 230 -12.32 5.90 -6.06
CA PRO A 230 -13.59 6.38 -5.51
C PRO A 230 -13.58 6.49 -3.98
N TYR A 231 -12.84 5.62 -3.28
CA TYR A 231 -12.69 5.69 -1.83
C TYR A 231 -12.01 6.99 -1.38
N LEU A 232 -10.90 7.37 -2.03
CA LEU A 232 -10.21 8.65 -1.78
C LEU A 232 -11.13 9.84 -2.04
N ARG A 233 -11.86 9.85 -3.17
CA ARG A 233 -12.84 10.91 -3.47
C ARG A 233 -13.94 11.04 -2.42
N GLN A 234 -14.33 9.95 -1.77
CA GLN A 234 -15.34 10.00 -0.70
C GLN A 234 -14.77 10.66 0.56
N ILE A 235 -13.56 10.27 0.98
CA ILE A 235 -12.88 10.86 2.15
C ILE A 235 -12.66 12.36 1.93
N CYS A 236 -12.17 12.70 0.74
CA CYS A 236 -11.99 14.06 0.25
C CYS A 236 -13.20 14.98 0.37
N LYS A 237 -14.38 14.51 -0.07
CA LYS A 237 -15.60 15.31 -0.01
C LYS A 237 -16.09 15.53 1.42
N GLY A 238 -15.69 14.66 2.35
CA GLY A 238 -15.98 14.81 3.78
C GLY A 238 -14.99 15.69 4.55
N ILE A 239 -13.90 16.15 3.92
CA ILE A 239 -12.88 17.05 4.52
C ILE A 239 -13.21 18.54 4.23
N VAL A 240 -14.13 18.83 3.32
CA VAL A 240 -14.68 20.18 3.18
C VAL A 240 -15.75 20.35 4.26
N GLU A 241 -15.42 21.03 5.36
CA GLU A 241 -16.45 21.52 6.29
C GLU A 241 -17.46 22.36 5.51
N PRO A 242 -18.77 22.23 5.78
CA PRO A 242 -19.80 22.94 5.06
C PRO A 242 -19.95 24.35 5.61
N ASP A 243 -18.96 25.20 5.43
CA ASP A 243 -19.11 26.63 5.67
C ASP A 243 -18.90 27.42 4.36
N GLU A 244 -19.99 28.08 3.98
CA GLU A 244 -20.11 29.17 3.01
C GLU A 244 -20.00 28.85 1.51
N VAL A 245 -21.08 28.31 0.93
CA VAL A 245 -21.66 28.96 -0.26
C VAL A 245 -23.17 29.03 -0.11
N GLY A 246 -23.65 30.26 0.03
CA GLY A 246 -25.05 30.60 0.15
C GLY A 246 -25.89 30.22 -1.07
N ALA A 247 -27.19 30.21 -0.81
CA ALA A 247 -28.28 29.90 -1.71
C ALA A 247 -28.16 30.51 -3.12
N VAL A 248 -28.42 29.67 -4.14
CA VAL A 248 -29.33 30.03 -5.23
C VAL A 248 -30.18 28.80 -5.56
N ALA A 249 -31.49 28.92 -5.35
CA ALA A 249 -32.49 27.99 -5.84
C ALA A 249 -32.70 28.21 -7.36
N GLY A 250 -32.86 27.12 -8.10
CA GLY A 250 -33.17 27.16 -9.54
C GLY A 250 -33.47 25.77 -10.10
N ASP A 251 -34.75 25.42 -10.02
CA ASP A 251 -35.54 24.41 -10.73
C ASP A 251 -34.89 23.46 -11.77
N GLY A 252 -35.09 22.16 -11.55
CA GLY A 252 -35.96 21.34 -12.44
C GLY A 252 -35.46 20.83 -13.80
N GLN A 253 -35.16 19.51 -13.81
CA GLN A 253 -35.39 18.52 -14.90
C GLN A 253 -34.31 18.30 -15.99
N PRO A 254 -34.31 17.11 -16.66
CA PRO A 254 -33.27 16.10 -16.50
C PRO A 254 -32.39 15.94 -17.76
N ALA A 255 -31.27 15.25 -17.57
CA ALA A 255 -30.35 14.90 -18.63
C ALA A 255 -30.89 13.72 -19.45
N ASP A 256 -31.12 13.95 -20.74
CA ASP A 256 -31.09 12.93 -21.77
C ASP A 256 -30.27 13.43 -22.96
N GLU A 257 -29.46 12.49 -23.48
CA GLU A 257 -29.12 12.35 -24.89
C GLU A 257 -28.17 13.37 -25.54
N PHE A 258 -26.89 12.99 -25.71
CA PHE A 258 -26.19 13.19 -26.99
C PHE A 258 -25.13 12.10 -27.18
N LEU A 259 -25.53 11.03 -27.88
CA LEU A 259 -24.67 10.02 -28.50
C LEU A 259 -24.89 10.14 -30.02
N SER A 260 -23.85 10.51 -30.77
CA SER A 260 -23.89 10.54 -32.25
C SER A 260 -22.46 10.72 -32.76
N VAL A 261 -21.94 10.04 -33.79
CA VAL A 261 -22.41 8.97 -34.69
C VAL A 261 -21.11 8.40 -35.31
N GLY A 262 -20.99 7.08 -35.40
CA GLY A 262 -19.97 6.43 -36.24
C GLY A 262 -20.50 6.17 -37.65
N PRO A 263 -19.69 6.25 -38.72
CA PRO A 263 -20.18 6.00 -40.06
C PRO A 263 -20.32 4.51 -40.38
N ARG A 264 -21.49 4.22 -40.94
CA ARG A 264 -22.03 2.94 -41.41
C ARG A 264 -21.39 2.51 -42.74
N LEU A 265 -21.06 1.23 -42.83
CA LEU A 265 -20.74 0.51 -44.07
C LEU A 265 -22.03 0.22 -44.84
N GLU A 266 -22.12 0.62 -46.11
CA GLU A 266 -23.02 0.00 -47.08
C GLU A 266 -22.32 -0.27 -48.41
N THR A 267 -22.48 -1.51 -48.84
CA THR A 267 -21.98 -2.16 -50.04
C THR A 267 -22.98 -2.05 -51.20
N THR A 268 -22.51 -1.73 -52.40
CA THR A 268 -23.14 -2.19 -53.65
C THR A 268 -22.07 -2.57 -54.69
N SER A 269 -22.12 -3.83 -55.13
CA SER A 269 -21.42 -4.45 -56.29
C SER A 269 -22.07 -3.96 -57.60
N ALA A 270 -21.47 -3.91 -58.80
CA ALA A 270 -20.57 -4.88 -59.44
C ALA A 270 -19.86 -4.33 -60.72
N LYS A 271 -18.73 -4.99 -61.08
CA LYS A 271 -18.31 -5.48 -62.41
C LYS A 271 -17.07 -4.83 -63.09
N GLY A 272 -15.93 -5.54 -63.00
CA GLY A 272 -15.09 -5.92 -64.16
C GLY A 272 -13.70 -5.27 -64.39
N VAL A 273 -12.63 -5.88 -63.83
CA VAL A 273 -11.26 -6.24 -64.39
C VAL A 273 -10.56 -5.22 -65.34
N THR A 274 -9.32 -4.71 -65.13
CA THR A 274 -7.96 -5.32 -64.93
C THR A 274 -6.94 -4.27 -64.38
N PRO A 275 -5.70 -4.65 -63.94
CA PRO A 275 -4.91 -3.99 -62.88
C PRO A 275 -3.76 -3.06 -63.35
N ALA A 276 -3.38 -2.07 -62.54
CA ALA A 276 -2.05 -1.43 -62.59
C ALA A 276 -1.65 -0.71 -61.28
N VAL A 277 -0.71 -1.33 -60.55
CA VAL A 277 0.35 -0.76 -59.69
C VAL A 277 -0.05 0.16 -58.52
N GLU A 278 -0.14 -0.44 -57.32
CA GLU A 278 -0.04 0.26 -56.04
C GLU A 278 1.38 0.81 -55.84
N THR A 279 1.50 2.14 -55.74
CA THR A 279 2.65 2.78 -55.09
C THR A 279 2.21 3.17 -53.69
N LEU A 280 2.56 2.36 -52.69
CA LEU A 280 2.34 2.64 -51.28
C LEU A 280 3.13 3.89 -50.88
N SER A 281 2.48 5.05 -50.83
CA SER A 281 3.00 6.22 -50.12
C SER A 281 2.87 5.97 -48.62
N ALA A 282 3.99 5.85 -47.93
CA ALA A 282 4.03 5.73 -46.47
C ALA A 282 3.27 6.89 -45.80
N PRO A 283 2.47 6.64 -44.74
CA PRO A 283 1.84 7.72 -44.00
C PRO A 283 2.91 8.54 -43.29
N ALA A 284 2.91 9.85 -43.53
CA ALA A 284 3.77 10.79 -42.84
C ALA A 284 3.53 10.67 -41.32
N ALA A 285 4.57 10.28 -40.59
CA ALA A 285 4.55 10.25 -39.14
C ALA A 285 4.24 11.67 -38.62
N ALA A 286 3.07 11.82 -38.00
CA ALA A 286 2.75 13.01 -37.22
C ALA A 286 3.79 13.09 -36.08
N LYS A 287 4.66 14.10 -36.13
CA LYS A 287 5.54 14.44 -35.01
C LYS A 287 4.65 14.87 -33.84
N THR A 288 4.52 14.03 -32.83
CA THR A 288 4.02 14.46 -31.52
C THR A 288 4.94 15.58 -31.01
N ALA A 289 4.35 16.74 -30.68
CA ALA A 289 5.11 17.83 -30.07
C ALA A 289 5.70 17.33 -28.74
N ALA A 290 6.98 17.60 -28.51
CA ALA A 290 7.61 17.27 -27.24
C ALA A 290 6.96 18.10 -26.12
N GLU A 291 6.43 17.43 -25.10
CA GLU A 291 5.90 18.08 -23.90
C GLU A 291 7.07 18.47 -22.98
N PHE A 292 7.12 19.73 -22.57
CA PHE A 292 8.17 20.25 -21.67
C PHE A 292 7.57 20.59 -20.31
N HIS A 293 8.26 20.19 -19.25
CA HIS A 293 7.95 20.56 -17.89
C HIS A 293 9.04 21.51 -17.35
N SER A 294 8.63 22.69 -16.89
CA SER A 294 9.55 23.64 -16.25
C SER A 294 9.63 23.33 -14.76
N VAL A 295 10.79 22.83 -14.33
CA VAL A 295 11.03 22.40 -12.95
C VAL A 295 10.99 23.61 -12.01
N LYS A 296 10.06 23.58 -11.05
CA LYS A 296 9.93 24.53 -9.96
C LYS A 296 10.87 24.17 -8.81
N LYS A 297 11.26 25.18 -8.03
CA LYS A 297 12.06 24.96 -6.81
C LYS A 297 11.35 23.97 -5.89
N GLY A 298 12.07 22.93 -5.47
CA GLY A 298 11.53 21.87 -4.60
C GLY A 298 10.88 20.70 -5.34
N GLU A 299 10.82 20.69 -6.67
CA GLU A 299 10.46 19.45 -7.39
C GLU A 299 11.58 18.42 -7.36
N THR A 300 11.17 17.16 -7.18
CA THR A 300 12.05 16.00 -7.22
C THR A 300 11.70 15.19 -8.48
N LEU A 301 12.68 14.46 -9.03
CA LEU A 301 12.42 13.59 -10.18
C LEU A 301 11.33 12.56 -9.86
N TYR A 302 11.29 12.07 -8.62
CA TYR A 302 10.23 11.16 -8.17
C TYR A 302 8.86 11.83 -8.25
N ARG A 303 8.70 13.04 -7.69
CA ARG A 303 7.45 13.79 -7.78
C ARG A 303 7.00 14.04 -9.23
N ILE A 304 7.91 14.48 -10.10
CA ILE A 304 7.62 14.71 -11.52
C ILE A 304 7.20 13.40 -12.21
N SER A 305 7.90 12.29 -11.91
CA SER A 305 7.59 10.96 -12.45
C SER A 305 6.16 10.54 -12.12
N LYS A 306 5.72 10.80 -10.89
CA LYS A 306 4.34 10.53 -10.43
C LYS A 306 3.32 11.43 -11.11
N GLN A 307 3.60 12.73 -11.24
CA GLN A 307 2.71 13.69 -11.90
C GLN A 307 2.41 13.32 -13.36
N TYR A 308 3.41 12.85 -14.10
CA TYR A 308 3.25 12.49 -15.52
C TYR A 308 3.01 11.00 -15.75
N ASN A 309 2.94 10.19 -14.68
CA ASN A 309 2.84 8.73 -14.76
C ASN A 309 3.93 8.10 -15.66
N VAL A 310 5.16 8.59 -15.51
CA VAL A 310 6.36 8.12 -16.22
C VAL A 310 7.39 7.63 -15.20
N THR A 311 8.48 7.06 -15.68
CA THR A 311 9.59 6.64 -14.82
C THR A 311 10.63 7.74 -14.63
N VAL A 312 11.32 7.76 -13.49
CA VAL A 312 12.48 8.65 -13.30
C VAL A 312 13.53 8.41 -14.38
N ASP A 313 13.74 7.15 -14.77
CA ASP A 313 14.69 6.78 -15.83
C ASP A 313 14.25 7.26 -17.21
N GLN A 314 12.95 7.26 -17.52
CA GLN A 314 12.40 7.87 -18.73
C GLN A 314 12.68 9.37 -18.74
N ILE A 315 12.41 10.07 -17.62
CA ILE A 315 12.74 11.50 -17.49
C ILE A 315 14.24 11.72 -17.70
N LYS A 316 15.11 10.94 -17.05
CA LYS A 316 16.57 11.03 -17.21
C LYS A 316 17.01 10.78 -18.65
N ALA A 317 16.46 9.75 -19.30
CA ALA A 317 16.77 9.38 -20.68
C ALA A 317 16.35 10.48 -21.67
N TRP A 318 15.14 11.01 -21.54
CA TRP A 318 14.65 12.13 -22.36
C TRP A 318 15.48 13.41 -22.18
N ASN A 319 16.14 13.56 -21.04
CA ASN A 319 16.94 14.74 -20.69
C ASN A 319 18.47 14.49 -20.73
N ASN A 320 18.93 13.37 -21.31
CA ASN A 320 20.34 13.00 -21.41
C ASN A 320 21.11 13.06 -20.07
N LYS A 321 20.46 12.72 -18.95
CA LYS A 321 21.12 12.66 -17.63
C LYS A 321 21.51 11.22 -17.31
N GLY A 322 22.81 10.93 -17.30
CA GLY A 322 23.38 9.71 -16.72
C GLY A 322 23.31 9.72 -15.19
N ASN A 323 23.39 8.52 -14.60
CA ASN A 323 23.16 8.24 -13.16
C ASN A 323 23.81 9.22 -12.18
#